data_AF-A0A2A5S7W7-F1
#
_entry.id   AF-A0A2A5S7W7-F1
#
_cell.length_a   1.000
_cell.length_b   1.000
_cell.length_c   1.000
_cell.angle_alpha   90.00
_cell.angle_beta   90.00
_cell.angle_gamma   90.00
#
_symmetry.space_group_name_H-M   'P 1'
#
loop_
_entity.id
_entity.type
_entity.pdbx_description
1 polymer ?
#
loop_
_entity_poly.entity_id
_entity_poly.type
_entity_poly.pdbx_seq_one_letter_code
_entity_poly.pdbx_strand_id
1 'polypeptide(L)'
;MMSYQPDDYLTTKEIAVEFGVTTRTIYTRKKEMQLMKGFNSGIFLGGRKIRYKELCDFFRYVHTAEYRMEKKKLEEKGLLPTTKKTKCGAPLEKRDLWKKKKS
;
A
#
# COMPACT_ATOMS: atom_id res chain seq x y z
N MET A 1 9.91 -11.67 -20.86
CA MET A 1 9.75 -10.46 -20.03
C MET A 1 8.73 -9.59 -20.74
N MET A 2 7.57 -9.30 -20.14
CA MET A 2 6.59 -8.42 -20.78
C MET A 2 7.17 -7.01 -20.79
N SER A 3 7.47 -6.47 -21.97
CA SER A 3 7.91 -5.08 -22.09
C SER A 3 6.69 -4.18 -22.05
N TYR A 4 6.26 -3.79 -20.85
CA TYR A 4 5.18 -2.83 -20.67
C TYR A 4 5.60 -1.46 -21.19
N GLN A 5 4.72 -0.83 -21.97
CA GLN A 5 4.88 0.56 -22.40
C GLN A 5 4.45 1.55 -21.32
N PRO A 6 4.95 2.79 -21.33
CA PRO A 6 4.62 3.80 -20.32
C PRO A 6 3.11 4.02 -20.12
N ASP A 7 2.32 3.91 -21.19
CA ASP A 7 0.87 4.13 -21.17
C ASP A 7 0.04 2.86 -20.94
N ASP A 8 0.68 1.71 -20.75
CA ASP A 8 -0.02 0.47 -20.43
C ASP A 8 -0.64 0.52 -19.04
N TYR A 9 -1.83 -0.06 -18.93
CA TYR A 9 -2.58 -0.12 -17.67
C TYR A 9 -2.52 -1.52 -17.08
N LEU A 10 -1.79 -1.66 -15.97
CA LEU A 10 -1.57 -2.95 -15.32
C LEU A 10 -2.56 -3.16 -14.17
N THR A 11 -3.02 -4.39 -14.05
CA THR A 11 -3.75 -4.90 -12.88
C THR A 11 -2.81 -5.22 -11.74
N THR A 12 -3.35 -5.37 -10.52
CA THR A 12 -2.58 -5.76 -9.33
C THR A 12 -1.83 -7.09 -9.51
N LYS A 13 -2.33 -8.01 -10.34
CA LYS A 13 -1.67 -9.29 -10.61
C LYS A 13 -0.47 -9.12 -11.54
N GLU A 14 -0.62 -8.34 -12.60
CA GLU A 14 0.47 -8.04 -13.54
C GLU A 14 1.61 -7.30 -12.84
N ILE A 15 1.27 -6.33 -11.99
CA ILE A 15 2.25 -5.63 -11.15
C ILE A 15 2.98 -6.60 -10.21
N ALA A 16 2.28 -7.59 -9.64
CA ALA A 16 2.89 -8.57 -8.73
C ALA A 16 3.93 -9.43 -9.45
N VAL A 17 3.62 -9.84 -10.68
CA VAL A 17 4.51 -10.63 -11.53
C VAL A 17 5.69 -9.77 -11.99
N GLU A 18 5.44 -8.56 -12.48
CA GLU A 18 6.46 -7.67 -13.05
C GLU A 18 7.51 -7.24 -12.01
N PHE A 19 7.08 -6.87 -10.80
CA PHE A 19 7.96 -6.37 -9.76
C PHE A 19 8.35 -7.42 -8.71
N GLY A 20 7.87 -8.67 -8.85
CA GLY A 20 8.17 -9.75 -7.91
C GLY A 20 7.67 -9.49 -6.48
N VAL A 21 6.57 -8.76 -6.32
CA VAL A 21 6.01 -8.37 -5.01
C VAL A 21 4.64 -8.98 -4.77
N THR A 22 4.28 -9.19 -3.50
CA THR A 22 2.94 -9.70 -3.17
C THR A 22 1.84 -8.70 -3.52
N THR A 23 0.66 -9.21 -3.85
CA THR A 23 -0.53 -8.38 -4.09
C THR A 23 -0.87 -7.49 -2.89
N ARG A 24 -0.64 -7.96 -1.67
CA ARG A 24 -0.81 -7.16 -0.44
C ARG A 24 0.10 -5.95 -0.42
N THR A 25 1.38 -6.13 -0.75
CA THR A 25 2.34 -5.02 -0.87
C THR A 25 1.84 -3.98 -1.87
N ILE A 26 1.31 -4.43 -3.02
CA ILE A 26 0.77 -3.53 -4.04
C ILE A 26 -0.43 -2.75 -3.52
N TYR A 27 -1.38 -3.38 -2.82
CA TYR A 27 -2.51 -2.65 -2.22
C TYR A 27 -2.04 -1.57 -1.23
N THR A 28 -1.01 -1.86 -0.42
CA THR A 28 -0.40 -0.85 0.45
C THR A 28 0.21 0.28 -0.37
N ARG A 29 1.01 -0.03 -1.40
CA ARG A 29 1.61 0.98 -2.28
C ARG A 29 0.57 1.81 -3.02
N LYS A 30 -0.53 1.22 -3.47
CA LYS A 30 -1.68 1.94 -4.06
C LYS A 30 -2.24 2.97 -3.10
N LYS A 31 -2.44 2.60 -1.83
CA LYS A 31 -2.95 3.53 -0.80
C LYS A 31 -1.94 4.64 -0.50
N GLU A 32 -0.65 4.32 -0.46
CA GLU A 32 0.41 5.33 -0.31
C GLU A 32 0.42 6.31 -1.49
N MET A 33 0.36 5.80 -2.73
CA MET A 33 0.26 6.62 -3.95
C MET A 33 -0.90 7.60 -3.85
N GLN A 34 -2.10 7.14 -3.48
CA GLN A 34 -3.29 7.99 -3.35
C GLN A 34 -3.15 9.13 -2.33
N LEU A 35 -2.28 8.97 -1.32
CA LEU A 35 -2.14 9.91 -0.21
C LEU A 35 -0.93 10.83 -0.36
N MET A 36 0.01 10.52 -1.26
CA MET A 36 1.25 11.27 -1.44
C MET A 36 1.08 12.40 -2.44
N LYS A 37 1.71 13.53 -2.15
CA LYS A 37 1.54 14.75 -2.93
C LYS A 37 2.24 14.57 -4.28
N GLY A 38 1.58 14.94 -5.37
CA GLY A 38 2.11 14.77 -6.73
C GLY A 38 1.76 13.42 -7.38
N PHE A 39 1.25 12.46 -6.60
CA PHE A 39 0.68 11.22 -7.11
C PHE A 39 -0.84 11.28 -6.96
N ASN A 40 -1.52 12.03 -7.84
CA ASN A 40 -2.94 11.81 -8.06
C ASN A 40 -3.05 10.54 -8.88
N SER A 41 -2.89 9.40 -8.23
CA SER A 41 -2.93 8.09 -8.87
C SER A 41 -4.11 8.10 -9.83
N GLY A 42 -3.81 8.05 -11.12
CA GLY A 42 -4.78 7.89 -12.19
C GLY A 42 -5.38 6.51 -12.04
N ILE A 43 -6.17 6.33 -10.99
CA ILE A 43 -6.83 5.09 -10.66
C ILE A 43 -8.05 5.04 -11.58
N PHE A 44 -7.75 4.78 -12.83
CA PHE A 44 -8.73 4.59 -13.88
C PHE A 44 -9.45 3.27 -13.62
N LEU A 45 -10.73 3.21 -14.00
CA LEU A 45 -11.59 2.03 -13.81
C LEU A 45 -11.80 1.66 -12.32
N GLY A 46 -11.93 2.67 -11.44
CA GLY A 46 -12.44 2.51 -10.09
C GLY A 46 -11.53 1.71 -9.13
N GLY A 47 -10.21 1.84 -9.21
CA GLY A 47 -9.29 1.15 -8.29
C GLY A 47 -8.42 0.10 -8.96
N ARG A 48 -8.83 -0.37 -10.13
CA ARG A 48 -8.44 -1.69 -10.62
C ARG A 48 -7.11 -1.68 -11.37
N LYS A 49 -6.86 -0.66 -12.18
CA LYS A 49 -5.64 -0.56 -13.00
C LYS A 49 -4.84 0.70 -12.68
N ILE A 50 -3.52 0.63 -12.89
CA ILE A 50 -2.59 1.75 -12.75
C ILE A 50 -1.73 1.81 -14.00
N ARG A 51 -1.45 3.03 -14.47
CA ARG A 51 -0.57 3.26 -15.61
C ARG A 51 0.87 2.90 -15.25
N TYR A 52 1.55 2.17 -16.11
CA TYR A 52 2.91 1.68 -15.87
C TYR A 52 3.89 2.80 -15.55
N LYS A 53 3.84 3.92 -16.28
CA LYS A 53 4.67 5.10 -16.01
C LYS A 53 4.51 5.63 -14.59
N GLU A 54 3.26 5.84 -14.14
CA GLU A 54 2.98 6.36 -12.79
C GLU A 54 3.49 5.40 -11.71
N LEU A 55 3.37 4.10 -11.95
CA LEU A 55 3.87 3.06 -11.08
C LEU A 55 5.41 3.12 -10.99
N CYS A 56 6.10 3.20 -12.12
CA CYS A 56 7.56 3.35 -12.17
C CYS A 56 8.03 4.63 -11.47
N ASP A 57 7.37 5.76 -11.72
CA ASP A 57 7.70 7.04 -11.08
C ASP A 57 7.51 6.96 -9.57
N PHE A 58 6.45 6.30 -9.10
CA PHE A 58 6.24 6.08 -7.67
C PHE A 58 7.27 5.13 -7.07
N PHE A 59 7.63 4.03 -7.72
CA PHE A 59 8.67 3.14 -7.23
C PHE A 59 10.03 3.84 -7.12
N ARG A 60 10.37 4.73 -8.06
CA ARG A 60 11.55 5.60 -7.94
C ARG A 60 11.42 6.55 -6.74
N TYR A 61 10.26 7.16 -6.57
CA TYR A 61 9.98 8.06 -5.44
C TYR A 61 10.10 7.36 -4.07
N VAL A 62 9.67 6.10 -3.94
CA VAL A 62 9.73 5.32 -2.69
C VAL A 62 11.14 5.22 -2.10
N HIS A 63 12.18 5.33 -2.94
CA HIS A 63 13.58 5.27 -2.48
C HIS A 63 14.15 6.63 -2.05
N THR A 64 13.40 7.73 -2.21
CA THR A 64 13.84 9.08 -1.86
C THR A 64 13.69 9.41 -0.37
N ALA A 65 14.41 10.44 0.10
CA ALA A 65 14.24 10.97 1.45
C ALA A 65 12.88 11.65 1.63
N GLU A 66 12.36 12.30 0.59
CA GLU A 66 11.06 12.97 0.58
C GLU A 66 9.93 12.00 0.89
N TYR A 67 9.91 10.84 0.23
CA TYR A 67 8.96 9.77 0.51
C TYR A 67 8.96 9.38 1.99
N ARG A 68 10.13 9.24 2.63
CA ARG A 68 10.22 8.86 4.05
C ARG A 68 9.61 9.94 4.96
N MET A 69 9.85 11.21 4.65
CA MET A 69 9.27 12.33 5.39
C MET A 69 7.75 12.40 5.22
N GLU A 70 7.25 12.27 3.98
CA GLU A 70 5.81 12.27 3.72
C GLU A 70 5.11 11.06 4.33
N LYS A 71 5.70 9.87 4.20
CA LYS A 71 5.18 8.65 4.83
C LYS A 71 5.04 8.83 6.33
N LYS A 72 6.08 9.36 7.00
CA LYS A 72 6.03 9.62 8.45
C LYS A 72 4.91 10.59 8.82
N LYS A 73 4.72 11.67 8.05
CA LYS A 73 3.61 12.62 8.25
C LYS A 73 2.24 11.95 8.08
N LEU A 74 2.09 11.05 7.11
CA LEU A 74 0.85 10.32 6.87
C LEU A 74 0.56 9.28 7.96
N GLU A 75 1.61 8.64 8.48
CA GLU A 75 1.54 7.73 9.63
C GLU A 75 1.16 8.49 10.93
N GLU A 76 1.76 9.66 11.18
CA GLU A 76 1.42 10.53 12.33
C GLU A 76 -0.02 11.04 12.27
N LYS A 77 -0.55 11.29 11.07
CA LYS A 77 -1.96 11.65 10.83
C LYS A 77 -2.92 10.45 10.92
N GLY A 78 -2.43 9.23 11.10
CA GLY A 78 -3.24 8.01 11.14
C GLY A 78 -3.83 7.57 9.78
N LEU A 79 -3.36 8.13 8.67
CA LEU A 79 -3.86 7.82 7.32
C LEU A 79 -3.23 6.54 6.75
N LEU A 80 -1.99 6.26 7.14
CA LEU A 80 -1.28 5.02 6.85
C LEU A 80 -1.08 4.20 8.14
N PRO A 81 -1.14 2.86 8.05
CA PRO A 81 -0.82 2.02 9.19
C PRO A 81 0.63 2.26 9.58
N THR A 82 0.85 2.70 10.81
CA THR A 82 2.20 2.81 11.36
C THR A 82 2.83 1.42 11.35
N THR A 83 4.06 1.28 10.83
CA THR A 83 4.88 0.11 11.14
C THR A 83 5.36 0.22 12.58
N LYS A 84 4.44 0.23 13.55
CA LYS A 84 4.80 -0.20 14.90
C LYS A 84 5.28 -1.62 14.69
N LYS A 85 6.60 -1.85 14.82
CA LYS A 85 7.09 -3.20 15.07
C LYS A 85 6.19 -3.72 16.17
N THR A 86 5.38 -4.72 15.87
CA THR A 86 4.80 -5.55 16.91
C THR A 86 6.03 -6.03 17.67
N LYS A 87 6.34 -5.37 18.80
CA LYS A 87 7.23 -5.97 19.77
C LYS A 87 6.54 -7.28 20.07
N CYS A 88 7.18 -8.39 19.74
CA CYS A 88 6.83 -9.66 20.34
C CYS A 88 6.91 -9.42 21.86
N GLY A 89 5.74 -9.24 22.50
CA GLY A 89 5.65 -8.74 23.87
C GLY A 89 4.26 -8.20 24.25
N ALA A 90 3.25 -9.11 24.21
CA ALA A 90 2.04 -9.30 25.07
C ALA A 90 1.20 -8.10 25.61
N PRO A 91 -0.05 -8.30 26.11
CA PRO A 91 -0.85 -9.53 26.20
C PRO A 91 -2.23 -9.46 25.50
N LEU A 92 -2.78 -10.65 25.24
CA LEU A 92 -4.19 -10.89 24.96
C LEU A 92 -5.01 -10.51 26.20
N GLU A 93 -5.48 -9.27 26.30
CA GLU A 93 -6.57 -8.93 27.20
C GLU A 93 -7.75 -8.41 26.39
N LYS A 94 -8.93 -8.92 26.74
CA LYS A 94 -10.24 -8.74 26.09
C LYS A 94 -10.54 -9.71 24.94
N ARG A 95 -10.34 -11.00 25.21
CA ARG A 95 -11.12 -12.08 24.57
C ARG A 95 -12.12 -12.72 25.55
N ASP A 96 -12.64 -11.91 26.47
CA ASP A 96 -13.73 -12.27 27.40
C ASP A 96 -14.90 -11.31 27.18
N LEU A 97 -15.67 -11.54 26.13
CA LEU A 97 -16.98 -10.89 25.95
C LEU A 97 -17.83 -11.59 24.89
N TRP A 98 -17.83 -12.94 24.85
CA TRP A 98 -18.90 -13.70 24.18
C TRP A 98 -18.88 -15.21 24.45
N LYS A 99 -18.96 -15.63 25.71
CA LYS A 99 -19.51 -16.95 26.07
C LYS A 99 -20.21 -16.89 27.43
N LYS A 100 -21.34 -16.19 27.48
CA LYS A 100 -22.34 -16.41 28.53
C LYS A 100 -23.74 -16.17 27.95
N LYS A 101 -24.37 -17.27 27.54
CA LYS A 101 -25.81 -17.57 27.49
C LYS A 101 -26.13 -18.56 26.37
N LYS A 102 -25.83 -19.82 26.63
CA LYS A 102 -26.72 -20.94 26.29
C LYS A 102 -26.63 -21.92 27.46
N SER A 103 -27.53 -21.74 28.41
CA SER A 103 -28.03 -22.77 29.30
C SER A 103 -29.53 -22.62 29.36
#